data_AF-A0A1F4FGR4-F1
#
_entry.id   AF-A0A1F4FGR4-F1
#
_cell.length_a   1.000
_cell.length_b   1.000
_cell.length_c   1.000
_cell.angle_alpha   90.00
_cell.angle_beta   90.00
_cell.angle_gamma   90.00
#
_symmetry.space_group_name_H-M   'P 1'
#
loop_
_entity.id
_entity.type
_entity.pdbx_description
1 polymer ?
#
loop_
_entity_poly.entity_id
_entity_poly.type
_entity_poly.pdbx_seq_one_letter_code
_entity_poly.pdbx_strand_id
1 'polypeptide(L)'
;MRTPNVFLAYAPRGIGLRCALAYLASERDVYGWFLGARDDARTVSAFFLLEDFYSNRPTRYEAVDEANLHSGWSLGEERRHELARLQETVSREWLFYPDDARAVAELQAYAEAELAAGEVNVRIERLAKFSRLQPNWTFYSPGFERPVLHFLAKRWPLEYSPEGE
;
A
#
# COMPACT_ATOMS: atom_id res chain seq x y z
N MET A 1 -10.79 -14.07 -9.44
CA MET A 1 -9.94 -12.94 -9.05
C MET A 1 -8.74 -13.49 -8.30
N ARG A 2 -7.53 -13.06 -8.64
CA ARG A 2 -6.33 -13.43 -7.87
C ARG A 2 -6.37 -12.71 -6.52
N THR A 3 -6.04 -13.41 -5.43
CA THR A 3 -5.94 -12.80 -4.10
C THR A 3 -4.72 -11.87 -4.07
N PRO A 4 -4.87 -10.61 -3.69
CA PRO A 4 -3.74 -9.69 -3.68
C PRO A 4 -2.78 -9.98 -2.53
N ASN A 5 -1.49 -9.79 -2.81
CA ASN A 5 -0.48 -9.72 -1.77
C ASN A 5 -0.48 -8.33 -1.18
N VAL A 6 -0.75 -8.23 0.11
CA VAL A 6 -0.96 -6.98 0.82
C VAL A 6 0.07 -6.82 1.94
N PHE A 7 0.63 -5.62 2.03
CA PHE A 7 1.46 -5.18 3.13
C PHE A 7 0.96 -3.83 3.65
N LEU A 8 0.89 -3.68 4.97
CA LEU A 8 0.63 -2.40 5.61
C LEU A 8 1.66 -2.16 6.71
N ALA A 9 2.09 -0.91 6.84
CA ALA A 9 2.90 -0.40 7.94
C ALA A 9 2.20 0.78 8.60
N TYR A 10 2.06 0.73 9.91
CA TYR A 10 1.35 1.71 10.71
C TYR A 10 2.17 2.10 11.95
N ALA A 11 2.37 3.39 12.15
CA ALA A 11 2.97 3.94 13.35
C ALA A 11 1.87 4.33 14.34
N PRO A 12 1.74 3.66 15.50
CA PRO A 12 0.72 4.00 16.49
C PRO A 12 0.89 5.40 17.08
N ARG A 13 2.10 5.97 16.99
CA ARG A 13 2.43 7.35 17.37
C ARG A 13 3.05 8.05 16.15
N GLY A 14 2.68 9.30 15.90
CA GLY A 14 3.19 10.10 14.77
C GLY A 14 2.21 10.16 13.61
N ILE A 15 2.64 9.77 12.42
CA ILE A 15 1.90 9.97 11.16
C ILE A 15 0.77 8.95 10.89
N GLY A 16 0.65 7.89 11.69
CA GLY A 16 -0.34 6.84 11.47
C GLY A 16 0.09 5.89 10.34
N LEU A 17 -0.74 5.77 9.29
CA LEU A 17 -0.44 4.89 8.15
C LEU A 17 0.83 5.36 7.43
N ARG A 18 1.88 4.54 7.46
CA ARG A 18 3.14 4.84 6.78
C ARG A 18 3.14 4.36 5.34
N CYS A 19 2.59 3.17 5.12
CA CYS A 19 2.57 2.52 3.82
C CYS A 19 1.44 1.49 3.76
N ALA A 20 0.72 1.48 2.65
CA ALA A 20 -0.13 0.40 2.18
C ALA A 20 0.38 -0.01 0.79
N LEU A 21 0.64 -1.28 0.60
CA LEU A 21 1.12 -1.85 -0.66
C LEU A 21 0.24 -3.06 -0.98
N ALA A 22 -0.28 -3.09 -2.20
CA ALA A 22 -0.98 -4.25 -2.72
C ALA A 22 -0.45 -4.58 -4.12
N TYR A 23 -0.24 -5.86 -4.40
CA TYR A 23 0.23 -6.27 -5.72
C TYR A 23 -0.31 -7.63 -6.15
N LEU A 24 -0.23 -7.87 -7.45
CA LEU A 24 -0.44 -9.13 -8.10
C LEU A 24 0.84 -9.56 -8.82
N ALA A 25 1.21 -10.83 -8.67
CA ALA A 25 2.25 -11.44 -9.47
C ALA A 25 1.61 -12.04 -10.74
N SER A 26 2.28 -11.88 -11.87
CA SER A 26 1.89 -12.53 -13.13
C SER A 26 3.10 -12.97 -13.91
N GLU A 27 3.33 -14.28 -13.94
CA GLU A 27 4.48 -14.91 -14.60
C GLU A 27 5.79 -14.29 -14.10
N ARG A 28 6.41 -13.43 -14.91
CA ARG A 28 7.68 -12.77 -14.62
C ARG A 28 7.53 -11.38 -14.00
N ASP A 29 6.33 -10.81 -14.05
CA ASP A 29 6.07 -9.42 -13.66
C ASP A 29 5.37 -9.32 -12.30
N VAL A 30 5.56 -8.18 -11.64
CA VAL A 30 4.75 -7.75 -10.49
C VAL A 30 4.13 -6.40 -10.83
N TYR A 31 2.83 -6.24 -10.61
CA TYR A 31 2.19 -4.93 -10.74
C TYR A 31 1.24 -4.71 -9.59
N GLY A 32 1.10 -3.46 -9.18
CA GLY A 32 0.34 -3.16 -7.98
C GLY A 32 0.06 -1.68 -7.80
N TRP A 33 -0.32 -1.38 -6.58
CA TRP A 33 -0.65 -0.06 -6.09
C TRP A 33 -0.01 0.12 -4.73
N PHE A 34 0.51 1.31 -4.47
CA PHE A 34 0.94 1.71 -3.13
C PHE A 34 0.35 3.06 -2.77
N LEU A 35 0.19 3.28 -1.48
CA LEU A 35 -0.21 4.53 -0.86
C LEU A 35 0.56 4.71 0.45
N GLY A 36 1.07 5.91 0.71
CA GLY A 36 1.77 6.18 1.97
C GLY A 36 2.20 7.62 2.12
N ALA A 37 2.79 7.90 3.28
CA ALA A 37 3.30 9.23 3.60
C ALA A 37 4.59 9.54 2.83
N ARG A 38 4.73 10.81 2.47
CA ARG A 38 5.92 11.42 1.85
C ARG A 38 6.51 12.49 2.77
N ASP A 39 7.78 12.83 2.56
CA ASP A 39 8.57 13.86 3.28
C ASP A 39 7.87 15.19 3.54
N ASP A 40 6.89 15.56 2.71
CA ASP A 40 6.10 16.80 2.82
C ASP A 40 4.80 16.64 3.62
N ALA A 41 4.69 15.56 4.40
CA ALA A 41 3.53 15.16 5.18
C ALA A 41 2.25 14.93 4.35
N ARG A 42 2.37 14.80 3.03
CA ARG A 42 1.26 14.42 2.14
C ARG A 42 1.23 12.93 1.91
N THR A 43 0.04 12.41 1.63
CA THR A 43 -0.11 11.06 1.13
C THR A 43 0.11 11.03 -0.38
N VAL A 44 0.96 10.13 -0.86
CA VAL A 44 1.14 9.86 -2.28
C VAL A 44 0.65 8.46 -2.60
N SER A 45 0.08 8.32 -3.79
CA SER A 45 -0.53 7.10 -4.28
C SER A 45 -0.18 6.89 -5.74
N ALA A 46 0.26 5.69 -6.09
CA ALA A 46 0.62 5.37 -7.46
C ALA A 46 0.41 3.89 -7.79
N PHE A 47 0.14 3.62 -9.06
CA PHE A 47 0.24 2.30 -9.64
C PHE A 47 1.67 2.05 -10.10
N PHE A 48 2.11 0.80 -10.06
CA PHE A 48 3.45 0.43 -10.48
C PHE A 48 3.49 -0.89 -11.25
N LEU A 49 4.56 -1.05 -12.03
CA LEU A 49 4.96 -2.26 -12.71
C LEU A 49 6.45 -2.52 -12.45
N LEU A 50 6.75 -3.74 -12.00
CA LEU A 50 8.06 -4.36 -11.97
C LEU A 50 8.09 -5.41 -13.08
N GLU A 51 8.51 -5.00 -14.27
CA GLU A 51 8.66 -5.92 -15.40
C GLU A 51 9.90 -6.80 -15.16
N ASP A 52 9.77 -8.08 -15.51
CA ASP A 52 10.86 -9.08 -15.42
C ASP A 52 11.40 -9.33 -13.99
N PHE A 53 10.62 -8.99 -12.95
CA PHE A 53 10.98 -9.14 -11.54
C PHE A 53 11.38 -10.58 -11.14
N TYR A 54 10.65 -11.59 -11.60
CA TYR A 54 10.94 -13.01 -11.32
C TYR A 54 11.79 -13.68 -12.40
N SER A 55 12.53 -12.89 -13.18
CA SER A 55 13.37 -13.41 -14.26
C SER A 55 14.86 -13.16 -13.98
N ASN A 56 15.72 -13.72 -14.84
CA ASN A 56 17.16 -13.44 -14.81
C ASN A 56 17.52 -12.12 -15.53
N ARG A 57 16.54 -11.35 -16.01
CA ARG A 57 16.76 -10.06 -16.68
C ARG A 57 16.73 -8.92 -15.66
N PRO A 58 17.35 -7.78 -15.96
CA PRO A 58 17.23 -6.59 -15.12
C PRO A 58 15.77 -6.17 -14.97
N THR A 59 15.30 -6.03 -13.73
CA THR A 59 13.94 -5.55 -13.43
C THR A 59 13.78 -4.10 -13.85
N ARG A 60 12.75 -3.81 -14.64
CA ARG A 60 12.36 -2.45 -15.00
C ARG A 60 11.23 -1.97 -14.10
N TYR A 61 11.39 -0.77 -13.54
CA TYR A 61 10.39 -0.12 -12.70
C TYR A 61 9.68 0.99 -13.48
N GLU A 62 8.36 0.95 -13.46
CA GLU A 62 7.50 2.05 -13.91
C GLU A 62 6.46 2.33 -12.84
N ALA A 63 6.11 3.61 -12.68
CA ALA A 63 4.99 4.02 -11.85
C ALA A 63 4.24 5.18 -12.51
N VAL A 64 2.92 5.20 -12.28
CA VAL A 64 2.02 6.24 -12.76
C VAL A 64 1.06 6.63 -11.66
N ASP A 65 0.74 7.91 -11.58
CA ASP A 65 -0.28 8.40 -10.67
C ASP A 65 -1.66 7.84 -11.03
N GLU A 66 -2.60 7.87 -10.09
CA GLU A 66 -3.95 7.31 -10.28
C GLU A 66 -4.67 7.88 -11.51
N ALA A 67 -4.58 9.19 -11.72
CA ALA A 67 -5.18 9.88 -12.86
C ALA A 67 -4.66 9.38 -14.22
N ASN A 68 -3.47 8.79 -14.24
CA ASN A 68 -2.78 8.31 -15.44
C ASN A 68 -2.91 6.80 -15.65
N LEU A 69 -3.70 6.08 -14.84
CA LEU A 69 -3.88 4.64 -14.99
C LEU A 69 -4.32 4.27 -16.42
N HIS A 70 -5.30 4.98 -16.97
CA HIS A 70 -5.85 4.73 -18.31
C HIS A 70 -5.10 5.46 -19.44
N SER A 71 -3.94 6.06 -19.15
CA SER A 71 -3.10 6.75 -20.14
C SER A 71 -2.32 5.79 -21.05
N GLY A 72 -1.31 6.26 -21.80
CA GLY A 72 -0.42 5.43 -22.62
C GLY A 72 0.57 4.56 -21.84
N TRP A 73 0.23 4.14 -20.62
CA TRP A 73 1.09 3.28 -19.79
C TRP A 73 1.32 1.93 -20.46
N SER A 74 2.52 1.37 -20.30
CA SER A 74 2.98 0.13 -20.95
C SER A 74 2.15 -1.11 -20.55
N LEU A 75 1.41 -1.02 -19.44
CA LEU A 75 0.57 -2.10 -18.94
C LEU A 75 -0.70 -2.27 -19.80
N GLY A 76 -0.93 -3.50 -20.25
CA GLY A 76 -2.13 -3.84 -21.02
C GLY A 76 -3.44 -3.51 -20.30
N GLU A 77 -4.49 -3.20 -21.07
CA GLU A 77 -5.79 -2.73 -20.55
C GLU A 77 -6.43 -3.67 -19.52
N GLU A 78 -6.37 -4.98 -19.74
CA GLU A 78 -6.90 -5.97 -18.78
C GLU A 78 -6.25 -5.84 -17.40
N ARG A 79 -4.91 -5.79 -17.35
CA ARG A 79 -4.14 -5.65 -16.10
C ARG A 79 -4.39 -4.28 -15.44
N ARG A 80 -4.65 -3.22 -16.22
CA ARG A 80 -5.05 -1.92 -15.67
C ARG A 80 -6.42 -1.96 -15.00
N HIS A 81 -7.38 -2.65 -15.60
CA HIS A 81 -8.66 -2.89 -14.94
C HIS A 81 -8.53 -3.76 -13.68
N GLU A 82 -7.60 -4.73 -13.68
CA GLU A 82 -7.28 -5.49 -12.47
C GLU A 82 -6.68 -4.61 -11.37
N LEU A 83 -5.81 -3.65 -11.72
CA LEU A 83 -5.26 -2.67 -10.78
C LEU A 83 -6.32 -1.76 -10.17
N ALA A 84 -7.26 -1.26 -10.97
CA ALA A 84 -8.37 -0.46 -10.45
C ALA A 84 -9.19 -1.27 -9.42
N ARG A 85 -9.53 -2.52 -9.75
CA ARG A 85 -10.25 -3.43 -8.83
C ARG A 85 -9.43 -3.77 -7.59
N LEU A 86 -8.12 -3.95 -7.74
CA LEU A 86 -7.18 -4.21 -6.65
C LEU A 86 -7.20 -3.06 -5.64
N GLN A 87 -6.98 -1.83 -6.12
CA GLN A 87 -7.00 -0.62 -5.30
C GLN A 87 -8.34 -0.47 -4.59
N GLU A 88 -9.46 -0.59 -5.31
CA GLU A 88 -10.80 -0.48 -4.74
C GLU A 88 -11.02 -1.52 -3.63
N THR A 89 -10.66 -2.78 -3.90
CA THR A 89 -10.85 -3.89 -2.95
C THR A 89 -10.04 -3.66 -1.68
N VAL A 90 -8.76 -3.33 -1.81
CA VAL A 90 -7.86 -3.13 -0.67
C VAL A 90 -8.27 -1.89 0.12
N SER A 91 -8.57 -0.78 -0.55
CA SER A 91 -9.01 0.45 0.10
C SER A 91 -10.33 0.22 0.86
N ARG A 92 -11.30 -0.45 0.24
CA ARG A 92 -12.59 -0.75 0.87
C ARG A 92 -12.46 -1.77 2.00
N GLU A 93 -11.48 -2.67 1.99
CA GLU A 93 -11.34 -3.68 3.05
C GLU A 93 -10.52 -3.16 4.24
N TRP A 94 -9.47 -2.39 3.97
CA TRP A 94 -8.44 -2.05 4.95
C TRP A 94 -8.45 -0.59 5.39
N LEU A 95 -8.89 0.32 4.53
CA LEU A 95 -8.71 1.74 4.73
C LEU A 95 -10.04 2.46 5.00
N PHE A 96 -9.93 3.67 5.54
CA PHE A 96 -10.98 4.68 5.56
C PHE A 96 -10.37 6.07 5.42
N TYR A 97 -11.17 6.98 4.86
CA TYR A 97 -10.82 8.38 4.62
C TYR A 97 -11.64 9.29 5.54
N PRO A 98 -11.15 10.50 5.89
CA PRO A 98 -11.86 11.43 6.77
C PRO A 98 -13.28 11.79 6.31
N ASP A 99 -13.51 11.78 4.99
CA ASP A 99 -14.81 12.10 4.38
C ASP A 99 -15.75 10.88 4.28
N ASP A 100 -15.30 9.69 4.70
CA ASP A 100 -16.17 8.50 4.70
C ASP A 100 -17.29 8.65 5.75
N ALA A 101 -18.48 8.15 5.43
CA ALA A 101 -19.62 8.16 6.37
C ALA A 101 -19.34 7.48 7.72
N ARG A 102 -18.33 6.59 7.78
CA ARG A 102 -17.90 5.88 8.98
C ARG A 102 -16.76 6.57 9.75
N ALA A 103 -16.16 7.61 9.17
CA ALA A 103 -14.91 8.20 9.66
C ALA A 103 -15.04 8.72 11.09
N VAL A 104 -16.17 9.34 11.45
CA VAL A 104 -16.41 9.86 12.80
C VAL A 104 -16.26 8.77 13.86
N ALA A 105 -16.87 7.60 13.65
CA ALA A 105 -16.81 6.51 14.61
C ALA A 105 -15.40 5.88 14.66
N GLU A 106 -14.74 5.71 13.52
CA GLU A 106 -13.37 5.18 13.45
C GLU A 106 -12.36 6.12 14.13
N LEU A 107 -12.46 7.44 13.88
CA LEU A 107 -11.59 8.45 14.47
C LEU A 107 -11.79 8.56 15.99
N GLN A 108 -13.02 8.44 16.48
CA GLN A 108 -13.28 8.38 17.91
C GLN A 108 -12.59 7.16 18.54
N ALA A 109 -12.73 5.99 17.91
CA ALA A 109 -12.10 4.77 18.40
C ALA A 109 -10.55 4.85 18.36
N TYR A 110 -9.99 5.55 17.37
CA TYR A 110 -8.56 5.89 17.32
C TYR A 110 -8.15 6.77 18.51
N ALA A 111 -8.91 7.81 18.81
CA ALA A 111 -8.63 8.71 19.92
C ALA A 111 -8.70 7.97 21.28
N GLU A 112 -9.72 7.14 21.48
CA GLU A 112 -9.88 6.32 22.69
C GLU A 112 -8.72 5.32 22.87
N ALA A 113 -8.15 4.83 21.76
CA ALA A 113 -7.00 3.93 21.77
C ALA A 113 -5.63 4.65 21.74
N GLU A 114 -5.62 5.99 21.82
CA GLU A 114 -4.41 6.84 21.72
C GLU A 114 -3.58 6.55 20.45
N LEU A 115 -4.28 6.34 19.33
CA LEU A 115 -3.70 5.98 18.05
C LEU A 115 -3.57 7.19 17.11
N ALA A 116 -2.44 7.27 16.41
CA ALA A 116 -2.21 8.29 15.39
C ALA A 116 -3.13 8.14 14.16
N ALA A 117 -3.90 9.19 13.88
CA ALA A 117 -4.69 9.30 12.65
C ALA A 117 -4.06 10.29 11.66
N GLY A 118 -4.17 10.00 10.35
CA GLY A 118 -3.68 10.84 9.25
C GLY A 118 -4.73 11.06 8.15
N GLU A 119 -4.28 11.47 6.97
CA GLU A 119 -5.16 11.69 5.79
C GLU A 119 -5.83 10.40 5.29
N VAL A 120 -5.17 9.26 5.49
CA VAL A 120 -5.71 7.92 5.20
C VAL A 120 -5.39 7.02 6.38
N ASN A 121 -6.39 6.27 6.84
CA ASN A 121 -6.28 5.49 8.06
C ASN A 121 -6.61 4.03 7.81
N VAL A 122 -6.11 3.16 8.68
CA VAL A 122 -6.44 1.73 8.69
C VAL A 122 -7.69 1.55 9.51
N ARG A 123 -8.66 0.75 9.07
CA ARG A 123 -9.84 0.47 9.90
C ARG A 123 -9.44 -0.14 11.22
N ILE A 124 -10.04 0.33 12.31
CA ILE A 124 -9.57 -0.04 13.65
C ILE A 124 -9.67 -1.56 13.88
N GLU A 125 -10.71 -2.20 13.36
CA GLU A 125 -10.89 -3.66 13.40
C GLU A 125 -9.75 -4.42 12.71
N ARG A 126 -9.08 -3.81 11.72
CA ARG A 126 -7.98 -4.42 10.97
C ARG A 126 -6.65 -4.30 11.70
N LEU A 127 -6.47 -3.29 12.57
CA LEU A 127 -5.26 -3.14 13.38
C LEU A 127 -5.00 -4.33 14.30
N ALA A 128 -6.03 -5.08 14.67
CA ALA A 128 -5.88 -6.33 15.43
C ALA A 128 -5.08 -7.41 14.67
N LYS A 129 -5.01 -7.33 13.34
CA LYS A 129 -4.24 -8.27 12.49
C LYS A 129 -2.75 -7.93 12.41
N PHE A 130 -2.34 -6.75 12.88
CA PHE A 130 -0.97 -6.29 12.74
C PHE A 130 -0.07 -6.94 13.81
N SER A 131 1.15 -7.28 13.41
CA SER A 131 2.22 -7.59 14.34
C SER A 131 2.65 -6.33 15.08
N ARG A 132 2.66 -6.38 16.40
CA ARG A 132 3.07 -5.29 17.29
C ARG A 132 4.48 -5.47 17.86
N LEU A 133 5.24 -6.40 17.30
CA LEU A 133 6.61 -6.73 17.77
C LEU A 133 7.63 -5.64 17.44
N GLN A 134 7.29 -4.73 16.53
CA GLN A 134 8.14 -3.63 16.09
C GLN A 134 7.47 -2.29 16.44
N PRO A 135 8.23 -1.19 16.60
CA PRO A 135 7.65 0.13 16.84
C PRO A 135 6.63 0.54 15.77
N ASN A 136 6.92 0.20 14.51
CA ASN A 136 5.94 0.23 13.43
C ASN A 136 5.21 -1.10 13.41
N TRP A 137 3.90 -1.06 13.57
CA TRP A 137 3.05 -2.22 13.43
C TRP A 137 2.99 -2.60 11.95
N THR A 138 3.12 -3.88 11.64
CA THR A 138 3.11 -4.35 10.25
C THR A 138 2.15 -5.50 10.05
N PHE A 139 1.52 -5.54 8.88
CA PHE A 139 0.72 -6.65 8.42
C PHE A 139 1.28 -7.16 7.09
N TYR A 140 1.34 -8.48 6.96
CA TYR A 140 1.67 -9.18 5.72
C TYR A 140 0.56 -10.19 5.44
N SER A 141 0.02 -10.18 4.22
CA SER A 141 -0.83 -11.30 3.78
C SER A 141 0.01 -12.59 3.68
N PRO A 142 -0.58 -13.79 3.84
CA PRO A 142 0.18 -15.05 3.86
C PRO A 142 1.11 -15.32 2.66
N GLY A 143 0.82 -14.78 1.47
CA GLY A 143 1.64 -14.93 0.27
C GLY A 143 2.59 -13.77 -0.03
N PHE A 144 2.73 -12.81 0.88
CA PHE A 144 3.50 -11.59 0.60
C PHE A 144 5.01 -11.87 0.53
N GLU A 145 5.64 -11.39 -0.53
CA GLU A 145 7.08 -11.57 -0.76
C GLU A 145 7.87 -10.32 -0.41
N ARG A 146 8.69 -10.42 0.64
CA ARG A 146 9.56 -9.32 1.10
C ARG A 146 10.46 -8.73 0.00
N PRO A 147 11.02 -9.49 -0.95
CA PRO A 147 11.84 -8.91 -2.02
C PRO A 147 11.12 -7.81 -2.83
N VAL A 148 9.81 -7.93 -3.06
CA VAL A 148 9.01 -6.92 -3.76
C VAL A 148 9.03 -5.60 -2.98
N LEU A 149 8.75 -5.67 -1.68
CA LEU A 149 8.79 -4.50 -0.78
C LEU A 149 10.17 -3.84 -0.77
N HIS A 150 11.24 -4.62 -0.63
CA HIS A 150 12.60 -4.07 -0.59
C HIS A 150 13.02 -3.43 -1.92
N PHE A 151 12.56 -3.98 -3.05
CA PHE A 151 12.84 -3.40 -4.36
C PHE A 151 12.12 -2.06 -4.55
N LEU A 152 10.83 -2.01 -4.18
CA LEU A 152 10.02 -0.79 -4.23
C LEU A 152 10.54 0.28 -3.28
N ALA A 153 10.94 -0.12 -2.06
CA ALA A 153 11.40 0.80 -1.04
C ALA A 153 12.61 1.65 -1.45
N LYS A 154 13.41 1.14 -2.40
CA LYS A 154 14.58 1.84 -2.96
C LYS A 154 14.23 2.86 -4.06
N ARG A 155 12.97 2.93 -4.50
CA ARG A 155 12.54 3.67 -5.71
C ARG A 155 11.27 4.49 -5.52
N TRP A 156 10.40 4.10 -4.60
CA TRP A 156 9.17 4.81 -4.36
C TRP A 156 9.41 6.14 -3.64
N PRO A 157 8.45 7.07 -3.67
CA PRO A 157 8.58 8.36 -2.99
C PRO A 157 8.14 8.34 -1.52
N LEU A 158 7.96 7.15 -0.90
CA LEU A 158 7.45 7.04 0.46
C LEU A 158 8.59 7.19 1.48
N GLU A 159 8.29 7.78 2.65
CA GLU A 159 9.19 7.82 3.81
C GLU A 159 9.43 6.45 4.46
N TYR A 160 8.79 5.40 3.96
CA TYR A 160 8.84 4.08 4.57
C TYR A 160 10.02 3.27 4.03
N SER A 161 10.92 2.88 4.94
CA SER A 161 11.97 1.88 4.69
C SER A 161 11.71 0.60 5.51
N PRO A 162 11.70 -0.60 4.87
CA PRO A 162 11.50 -1.86 5.57
C PRO A 162 12.72 -2.31 6.38
N GLU A 163 13.91 -1.75 6.10
CA GLU A 163 15.15 -2.12 6.80
C GLU A 163 15.28 -1.46 8.18
N GLY A 164 14.39 -0.51 8.52
CA GLY A 164 14.51 0.31 9.72
C GLY A 164 15.68 1.29 9.63
N GLU A 165 15.49 2.52 10.08
CA GLU A 165 16.62 3.30 10.57
C GLU A 165 17.04 2.81 11.94
#